data_AF-A0A7G2CP13-F1
#
_entry.id   AF-A0A7G2CP13-F1
#
_cell.length_a   1.000
_cell.length_b   1.000
_cell.length_c   1.000
_cell.angle_alpha   90.00
_cell.angle_beta   90.00
_cell.angle_gamma   90.00
#
_symmetry.space_group_name_H-M   'P 1'
#
loop_
_entity.id
_entity.type
_entity.pdbx_description
1 polymer ?
#
loop_
_entity_poly.entity_id
_entity_poly.type
_entity_poly.pdbx_seq_one_letter_code
_entity_poly.pdbx_strand_id
1 'polypeptide(L)'
;MNFSGYQYVQETCQCLKLAEQSMAQNFSISPLMFELARIRAAQLNNCFVCAQARITVALEKGEKMDRILAIPVWKEAGDVFTPQERAALLWSETLTNTNINGIPDDVVKKVKVFLSPKELSELTTCITTMNMWNRQSVALEQLESYMSGGKAPAEDHHHHEEADHHHADEEEHSHHHEEAPAAAAAAVDDDDEL
;
A
#
# COMPACT_ATOMS: atom_id res chain seq x y z
N MET A 1 -3.61 35.17 -2.53
CA MET A 1 -3.06 35.29 -1.14
C MET A 1 -1.83 34.40 -1.08
N ASN A 2 -0.76 34.80 -0.38
CA ASN A 2 0.39 33.91 -0.16
C ASN A 2 0.05 32.99 1.02
N PHE A 3 -0.41 31.77 0.75
CA PHE A 3 -0.74 30.79 1.79
C PHE A 3 0.44 29.84 1.96
N SER A 4 1.05 29.81 3.13
CA SER A 4 1.88 28.68 3.55
C SER A 4 1.21 28.03 4.76
N GLY A 5 0.65 26.84 4.59
CA GLY A 5 -0.08 26.16 5.67
C GLY A 5 0.80 25.88 6.90
N TYR A 6 2.10 25.69 6.69
CA TYR A 6 3.08 25.44 7.74
C TYR A 6 3.22 26.59 8.75
N GLN A 7 2.92 27.83 8.36
CA GLN A 7 3.01 28.97 9.28
C GLN A 7 2.02 28.86 10.46
N TYR A 8 0.93 28.11 10.29
CA TYR A 8 -0.12 27.96 11.30
C TYR A 8 0.10 26.77 12.25
N VAL A 9 1.07 25.89 11.95
CA VAL A 9 1.28 24.62 12.67
C VAL A 9 2.73 24.42 13.10
N GLN A 10 3.50 25.51 13.23
CA GLN A 10 4.94 25.47 13.48
C GLN A 10 5.31 24.71 14.76
N GLU A 11 4.61 24.98 15.86
CA GLU A 11 4.86 24.30 17.15
C GLU A 11 4.62 22.80 17.04
N THR A 12 3.53 22.38 16.38
CA THR A 12 3.25 20.97 16.12
C THR A 12 4.34 20.33 15.28
N CYS A 13 4.76 20.98 14.18
CA CYS A 13 5.86 20.48 13.35
C CYS A 13 7.17 20.36 14.15
N GLN A 14 7.42 21.25 15.10
CA GLN A 14 8.59 21.16 15.97
C GLN A 14 8.52 19.94 16.90
N CYS A 15 7.37 19.69 17.54
CA CYS A 15 7.16 18.50 18.36
C CYS A 15 7.36 17.20 17.55
N LEU A 16 6.88 17.17 16.32
CA LEU A 16 7.04 16.02 15.43
C LEU A 16 8.51 15.79 15.05
N LYS A 17 9.28 16.85 14.79
CA LYS A 17 10.73 16.74 14.56
C LYS A 17 11.46 16.18 15.78
N LEU A 18 11.09 16.60 16.99
CA LEU A 18 11.65 16.05 18.23
C LEU A 18 11.31 14.57 18.41
N ALA A 19 10.09 14.16 18.05
CA ALA A 19 9.71 12.76 18.02
C ALA A 19 10.60 11.95 17.06
N GLU A 20 10.84 12.46 15.83
CA GLU A 20 11.74 11.80 14.87
C GLU A 20 13.17 11.67 15.38
N GLN A 21 13.70 12.71 16.03
CA GLN A 21 15.02 12.66 16.65
C GLN A 21 15.09 11.60 17.74
N SER A 22 14.06 11.54 18.60
CA SER A 22 13.94 10.52 19.64
C SER A 22 13.92 9.12 19.04
N MET A 23 13.13 8.89 17.99
CA MET A 23 13.09 7.60 17.29
C MET A 23 14.47 7.21 16.74
N ALA A 24 15.13 8.13 16.03
CA ALA A 24 16.42 7.88 15.41
C ALA A 24 17.55 7.62 16.43
N GLN A 25 17.43 8.12 17.66
CA GLN A 25 18.42 7.95 18.72
C GLN A 25 18.17 6.72 19.60
N ASN A 26 16.90 6.36 19.83
CA ASN A 26 16.53 5.40 20.87
C ASN A 26 15.99 4.06 20.35
N PHE A 27 15.64 3.96 19.06
CA PHE A 27 15.14 2.72 18.50
C PHE A 27 16.27 1.71 18.27
N SER A 28 15.92 0.43 18.38
CA SER A 28 16.82 -0.70 18.16
C SER A 28 16.95 -1.09 16.68
N ILE A 29 15.96 -0.76 15.85
CA ILE A 29 16.04 -0.97 14.40
C ILE A 29 17.22 -0.23 13.78
N SER A 30 17.88 -0.83 12.78
CA SER A 30 19.06 -0.23 12.17
C SER A 30 18.73 1.12 11.50
N PRO A 31 19.65 2.11 11.52
CA PRO A 31 19.43 3.41 10.88
C PRO A 31 19.11 3.33 9.39
N LEU A 32 19.63 2.31 8.68
CA LEU A 32 19.34 2.11 7.27
C LEU A 32 17.93 1.53 7.07
N MET A 33 17.53 0.50 7.84
CA MET A 33 16.17 -0.04 7.79
C MET A 33 15.12 1.02 8.14
N PHE A 34 15.44 1.89 9.10
CA PHE A 34 14.64 3.06 9.45
C PHE A 34 14.37 3.96 8.24
N GLU A 35 15.41 4.33 7.48
CA GLU A 35 15.25 5.18 6.30
C GLU A 35 14.63 4.44 5.10
N LEU A 36 14.95 3.17 4.86
CA LEU A 36 14.32 2.37 3.79
C LEU A 36 12.79 2.35 3.92
N ALA A 37 12.28 2.10 5.13
CA ALA A 37 10.85 2.09 5.40
C ALA A 37 10.21 3.48 5.14
N ARG A 38 10.90 4.56 5.52
CA ARG A 38 10.41 5.94 5.33
C ARG A 38 10.44 6.38 3.88
N ILE A 39 11.48 6.01 3.13
CA ILE A 39 11.58 6.25 1.69
C ILE A 39 10.42 5.55 0.99
N ARG A 40 10.15 4.27 1.31
CA ARG A 40 9.06 3.53 0.67
C ARG A 40 7.69 4.14 0.98
N ALA A 41 7.44 4.51 2.23
CA ALA A 41 6.19 5.19 2.62
C ALA A 41 6.01 6.53 1.88
N ALA A 42 7.09 7.31 1.74
CA ALA A 42 7.05 8.59 1.03
C ALA A 42 6.78 8.41 -0.49
N GLN A 43 7.39 7.40 -1.11
CA GLN A 43 7.15 7.05 -2.51
C GLN A 43 5.69 6.66 -2.74
N LEU A 44 5.12 5.80 -1.88
CA LEU A 44 3.73 5.37 -2.01
C LEU A 44 2.71 6.50 -1.82
N ASN A 45 3.02 7.47 -0.96
CA ASN A 45 2.19 8.66 -0.78
C ASN A 45 2.48 9.78 -1.79
N ASN A 46 3.34 9.54 -2.80
CA ASN A 46 3.76 10.56 -3.77
C ASN A 46 4.31 11.86 -3.15
N CYS A 47 4.91 11.80 -1.95
CA CYS A 47 5.52 12.97 -1.32
C CYS A 47 6.97 13.15 -1.78
N PHE A 48 7.19 13.92 -2.86
CA PHE A 48 8.54 14.16 -3.40
C PHE A 48 9.50 14.75 -2.36
N VAL A 49 9.10 15.85 -1.69
CA VAL A 49 9.94 16.52 -0.69
C VAL A 49 10.34 15.60 0.46
N CYS A 50 9.41 14.73 0.87
CA CYS A 50 9.66 13.75 1.91
C CYS A 50 10.63 12.67 1.41
N ALA A 51 10.38 12.09 0.24
CA ALA A 51 11.23 11.05 -0.34
C ALA A 51 12.66 11.56 -0.53
N GLN A 52 12.82 12.75 -1.11
CA GLN A 52 14.11 13.40 -1.28
C GLN A 52 14.85 13.56 0.05
N ALA A 53 14.19 14.11 1.07
CA ALA A 53 14.82 14.33 2.38
C ALA A 53 15.27 13.02 3.05
N ARG A 54 14.51 11.94 2.92
CA ARG A 54 14.88 10.62 3.47
C ARG A 54 15.99 9.95 2.67
N ILE A 55 15.97 10.09 1.34
CA ILE A 55 17.06 9.62 0.46
C ILE A 55 18.37 10.31 0.82
N THR A 56 18.38 11.63 1.01
CA THR A 56 19.59 12.36 1.43
C THR A 56 20.13 11.82 2.76
N VAL A 57 19.27 11.65 3.77
CA VAL A 57 19.67 11.10 5.08
C VAL A 57 20.19 9.67 4.97
N ALA A 58 19.59 8.83 4.13
CA ALA A 58 20.05 7.45 3.90
C ALA A 58 21.44 7.42 3.27
N LEU A 59 21.69 8.28 2.27
CA LEU A 59 23.00 8.40 1.61
C LEU A 59 24.07 8.88 2.61
N GLU A 60 23.75 9.85 3.46
CA GLU A 60 24.64 10.32 4.54
C GLU A 60 24.98 9.22 5.55
N LYS A 61 24.06 8.26 5.76
CA LYS A 61 24.24 7.08 6.62
C LYS A 61 24.95 5.92 5.92
N GLY A 62 25.35 6.08 4.65
CA GLY A 62 26.11 5.08 3.89
C GLY A 62 25.25 4.11 3.06
N GLU A 63 23.96 4.40 2.85
CA GLU A 63 23.16 3.67 1.86
C GLU A 63 23.64 3.96 0.44
N LYS A 64 23.37 3.04 -0.49
CA LYS A 64 23.78 3.13 -1.88
C LYS A 64 22.62 3.54 -2.79
N MET A 65 22.93 4.33 -3.81
CA MET A 65 21.92 4.83 -4.75
C MET A 65 21.24 3.70 -5.54
N ASP A 66 21.98 2.66 -5.95
CA ASP A 66 21.43 1.48 -6.63
C ASP A 66 20.38 0.76 -5.77
N ARG A 67 20.63 0.60 -4.47
CA ARG A 67 19.68 0.05 -3.50
C ARG A 67 18.45 0.96 -3.34
N ILE A 68 18.64 2.28 -3.27
CA ILE A 68 17.53 3.24 -3.19
C ILE A 68 16.62 3.14 -4.42
N LEU A 69 17.21 3.04 -5.62
CA LEU A 69 16.48 2.87 -6.87
C LEU A 69 15.74 1.53 -6.95
N ALA A 70 16.22 0.50 -6.24
CA ALA A 70 15.56 -0.80 -6.16
C ALA A 70 14.35 -0.83 -5.20
N ILE A 71 14.18 0.16 -4.30
CA ILE A 71 13.11 0.17 -3.30
C ILE A 71 11.70 0.01 -3.90
N PRO A 72 11.30 0.72 -4.98
CA PRO A 72 9.95 0.55 -5.55
C PRO A 72 9.65 -0.85 -6.07
N VAL A 73 10.70 -1.60 -6.43
CA VAL A 73 10.63 -2.95 -7.02
C VAL A 73 11.28 -4.00 -6.12
N TRP A 74 11.32 -3.76 -4.81
CA TRP A 74 12.07 -4.57 -3.84
C TRP A 74 11.70 -6.06 -3.86
N LYS A 75 10.45 -6.40 -4.20
CA LYS A 75 9.98 -7.79 -4.29
C LYS A 75 10.77 -8.57 -5.34
N GLU A 76 11.08 -7.93 -6.47
CA GLU A 76 11.81 -8.47 -7.62
C GLU A 76 13.33 -8.29 -7.51
N ALA A 77 13.80 -7.47 -6.57
CA ALA A 77 15.21 -7.11 -6.43
C ALA A 77 16.12 -8.23 -5.87
N GLY A 78 15.73 -9.51 -6.01
CA GLY A 78 16.50 -10.67 -5.54
C GLY A 78 17.03 -10.49 -4.10
N ASP A 79 18.34 -10.69 -3.94
CA ASP A 79 19.06 -10.60 -2.67
C ASP A 79 19.59 -9.19 -2.35
N VAL A 80 19.14 -8.15 -3.06
CA VAL A 80 19.55 -6.76 -2.82
C VAL A 80 19.21 -6.35 -1.38
N PHE A 81 18.09 -6.80 -0.84
CA PHE A 81 17.63 -6.52 0.52
C PHE A 81 17.61 -7.79 1.37
N THR A 82 18.09 -7.69 2.60
CA THR A 82 18.06 -8.78 3.58
C THR A 82 16.62 -9.20 3.92
N PRO A 83 16.39 -10.42 4.45
CA PRO A 83 15.03 -10.84 4.86
C PRO A 83 14.37 -9.88 5.86
N GLN A 84 15.15 -9.28 6.76
CA GLN A 84 14.66 -8.30 7.73
C GLN A 84 14.25 -6.97 7.05
N GLU A 85 15.05 -6.47 6.10
CA GLU A 85 14.70 -5.28 5.31
C GLU A 85 13.48 -5.53 4.42
N ARG A 86 13.36 -6.72 3.82
CA ARG A 86 12.18 -7.13 3.04
C ARG A 86 10.92 -7.16 3.91
N ALA A 87 11.03 -7.65 5.15
CA ALA A 87 9.93 -7.58 6.11
C ALA A 87 9.57 -6.13 6.45
N ALA A 88 10.56 -5.25 6.59
CA ALA A 88 10.32 -3.84 6.86
C ALA A 88 9.65 -3.10 5.68
N LEU A 89 10.06 -3.42 4.45
CA LEU A 89 9.44 -2.89 3.23
C LEU A 89 8.01 -3.41 3.07
N LEU A 90 7.77 -4.71 3.28
CA LEU A 90 6.41 -5.29 3.30
C LEU A 90 5.51 -4.58 4.32
N TRP A 91 6.03 -4.37 5.53
CA TRP A 91 5.30 -3.68 6.60
C TRP A 91 5.02 -2.22 6.24
N SER A 92 5.99 -1.52 5.64
CA SER A 92 5.83 -0.15 5.13
C SER A 92 4.72 -0.06 4.08
N GLU A 93 4.73 -0.92 3.06
CA GLU A 93 3.66 -0.94 2.04
C GLU A 93 2.29 -1.23 2.64
N THR A 94 2.23 -2.18 3.58
CA THR A 94 0.97 -2.58 4.21
C THR A 94 0.41 -1.46 5.08
N LEU A 95 1.23 -0.85 5.94
CA LEU A 95 0.80 0.24 6.81
C LEU A 95 0.42 1.50 6.02
N THR A 96 1.21 1.87 5.02
CA THR A 96 0.91 3.05 4.19
C THR A 96 -0.41 2.89 3.43
N ASN A 97 -0.71 1.69 2.94
CA ASN A 97 -1.96 1.40 2.22
C ASN A 97 -3.08 0.84 3.11
N THR A 98 -2.95 0.93 4.45
CA THR A 98 -3.98 0.40 5.36
C THR A 98 -5.32 1.05 5.06
N ASN A 99 -6.33 0.22 4.86
CA ASN A 99 -7.71 0.64 4.63
C ASN A 99 -8.61 0.18 5.78
N ILE A 100 -9.93 0.28 5.60
CA ILE A 100 -10.96 -0.06 6.59
C ILE A 100 -10.84 -1.51 7.08
N ASN A 101 -10.29 -2.42 6.27
CA ASN A 101 -10.16 -3.84 6.59
C ASN A 101 -8.95 -4.14 7.49
N GLY A 102 -8.15 -3.13 7.86
CA GLY A 102 -7.00 -3.29 8.73
C GLY A 102 -5.84 -4.01 8.06
N ILE A 103 -5.07 -4.76 8.86
CA ILE A 103 -3.84 -5.44 8.44
C ILE A 103 -4.11 -6.93 8.22
N PRO A 104 -3.80 -7.49 7.04
CA PRO A 104 -3.97 -8.93 6.79
C PRO A 104 -3.12 -9.81 7.72
N ASP A 105 -3.72 -10.89 8.22
CA ASP A 105 -3.06 -11.85 9.12
C ASP A 105 -1.83 -12.52 8.49
N ASP A 106 -1.84 -12.76 7.17
CA ASP A 106 -0.72 -13.37 6.46
C ASP A 106 0.51 -12.43 6.45
N VAL A 107 0.30 -11.12 6.35
CA VAL A 107 1.37 -10.13 6.49
C VAL A 107 1.93 -10.16 7.91
N VAL A 108 1.08 -10.18 8.94
CA VAL A 108 1.50 -10.28 10.35
C VAL A 108 2.34 -11.54 10.58
N LYS A 109 1.92 -12.68 10.03
CA LYS A 109 2.68 -13.95 10.10
C LYS A 109 4.05 -13.82 9.43
N LYS A 110 4.13 -13.20 8.24
CA LYS A 110 5.39 -13.03 7.50
C LYS A 110 6.38 -12.12 8.23
N VAL A 111 5.94 -10.96 8.72
CA VAL A 111 6.87 -9.97 9.32
C VAL A 111 7.40 -10.42 10.68
N LYS A 112 6.58 -11.13 11.48
CA LYS A 112 6.98 -11.64 12.80
C LYS A 112 8.07 -12.72 12.75
N VAL A 113 8.30 -13.34 11.60
CA VAL A 113 9.42 -14.28 11.42
C VAL A 113 10.77 -13.57 11.47
N PHE A 114 10.83 -12.30 11.05
CA PHE A 114 12.08 -11.54 10.90
C PHE A 114 12.22 -10.36 11.86
N LEU A 115 11.13 -9.91 12.48
CA LEU A 115 11.12 -8.76 13.37
C LEU A 115 10.55 -9.14 14.73
N SER A 116 11.27 -8.77 15.79
CA SER A 116 10.80 -8.90 17.16
C SER A 116 9.60 -7.97 17.43
N PRO A 117 8.81 -8.21 18.49
CA PRO A 117 7.74 -7.29 18.88
C PRO A 117 8.21 -5.84 19.11
N LYS A 118 9.43 -5.67 19.64
CA LYS A 118 10.04 -4.35 19.84
C LYS A 118 10.33 -3.67 18.50
N GLU A 119 11.05 -4.34 17.61
CA GLU A 119 11.39 -3.79 16.29
C GLU A 119 10.14 -3.50 15.45
N LEU A 120 9.13 -4.36 15.50
CA LEU A 120 7.87 -4.14 14.79
C LEU A 120 7.12 -2.92 15.33
N SER A 121 7.14 -2.70 16.65
CA SER A 121 6.53 -1.51 17.27
C SER A 121 7.26 -0.22 16.90
N GLU A 122 8.59 -0.25 16.92
CA GLU A 122 9.46 0.85 16.50
C GLU A 122 9.25 1.19 15.02
N LEU A 123 9.26 0.17 14.16
CA LEU A 123 9.04 0.30 12.74
C LEU A 123 7.63 0.85 12.44
N THR A 124 6.60 0.37 13.14
CA THR A 124 5.23 0.88 13.02
C THR A 124 5.15 2.36 13.37
N THR A 125 5.81 2.78 14.46
CA THR A 125 5.85 4.18 14.89
C THR A 125 6.56 5.06 13.87
N CYS A 126 7.67 4.57 13.32
CA CYS A 126 8.43 5.22 12.25
C CYS A 126 7.57 5.43 10.99
N ILE A 127 6.94 4.37 10.49
CA ILE A 127 6.09 4.41 9.29
C ILE A 127 4.86 5.31 9.51
N THR A 128 4.23 5.25 10.67
CA THR A 128 3.06 6.09 11.00
C THR A 128 3.43 7.57 11.00
N THR A 129 4.55 7.91 11.63
CA THR A 129 5.07 9.29 11.63
C THR A 129 5.40 9.75 10.21
N MET A 130 5.97 8.87 9.38
CA MET A 130 6.26 9.20 7.98
C MET A 130 4.99 9.45 7.16
N ASN A 131 3.98 8.57 7.29
CA ASN A 131 2.70 8.74 6.61
C ASN A 131 2.01 10.06 7.00
N MET A 132 2.12 10.47 8.26
CA MET A 132 1.61 11.77 8.72
C MET A 132 2.34 12.93 8.01
N TRP A 133 3.68 12.92 7.96
CA TRP A 133 4.44 13.94 7.21
C TRP A 133 4.08 13.94 5.74
N ASN A 134 3.96 12.76 5.11
CA ASN A 134 3.61 12.66 3.70
C ASN A 134 2.26 13.31 3.41
N ARG A 135 1.24 12.94 4.18
CA ARG A 135 -0.12 13.49 4.00
C ARG A 135 -0.17 14.99 4.27
N GLN A 136 0.53 15.46 5.30
CA GLN A 136 0.61 16.88 5.60
C GLN A 136 1.29 17.65 4.46
N SER A 137 2.45 17.19 3.98
CA SER A 137 3.18 17.86 2.90
C SER A 137 2.40 17.92 1.61
N VAL A 138 1.86 16.79 1.15
CA VAL A 138 1.09 16.73 -0.10
C VAL A 138 -0.16 17.62 -0.01
N ALA A 139 -0.92 17.53 1.09
CA ALA A 139 -2.14 18.32 1.23
C ALA A 139 -1.86 19.83 1.32
N LEU A 140 -0.85 20.25 2.10
CA LEU A 140 -0.53 21.66 2.24
C LEU A 140 0.04 22.26 0.95
N GLU A 141 0.85 21.51 0.21
CA GLU A 141 1.36 21.93 -1.10
C GLU A 141 0.24 22.07 -2.14
N GLN A 142 -0.68 21.12 -2.19
CA GLN A 142 -1.86 21.19 -3.08
C GLN A 142 -2.76 22.38 -2.73
N LEU A 143 -3.01 22.62 -1.44
CA LEU A 143 -3.81 23.75 -0.98
C LEU A 143 -3.15 25.10 -1.32
N GLU A 144 -1.83 25.21 -1.14
CA GLU A 144 -1.06 26.40 -1.52
C GLU A 144 -1.13 26.66 -3.02
N SER A 145 -0.94 25.63 -3.84
CA SER A 145 -1.11 25.71 -5.31
C SER A 145 -2.53 26.18 -5.68
N TYR A 146 -3.57 25.55 -5.13
CA TYR A 146 -4.95 25.91 -5.42
C TYR A 146 -5.26 27.37 -5.02
N MET A 147 -4.85 27.80 -3.83
CA MET A 147 -5.11 29.17 -3.32
C MET A 147 -4.27 30.26 -4.01
N SER A 148 -3.17 29.89 -4.66
CA SER A 148 -2.36 30.80 -5.48
C SER A 148 -2.82 30.87 -6.95
N GLY A 149 -3.90 30.16 -7.32
CA GLY A 149 -4.45 30.13 -8.67
C GLY A 149 -3.82 29.08 -9.58
N GLY A 150 -3.08 28.11 -9.01
CA GLY A 150 -2.59 26.94 -9.72
C GLY A 150 -3.73 26.02 -10.16
N LYS A 151 -3.56 25.36 -11.31
CA LYS A 151 -4.48 24.30 -11.76
C LYS A 151 -4.39 23.14 -10.76
N ALA A 152 -5.53 22.68 -10.26
CA ALA A 152 -5.60 21.40 -9.55
C ALA A 152 -5.02 20.28 -10.45
N PRO A 153 -4.37 19.24 -9.87
CA PRO A 153 -3.98 18.08 -10.66
C PRO A 153 -5.19 17.55 -11.41
N ALA A 154 -5.03 17.28 -12.71
CA ALA A 154 -6.12 16.78 -13.53
C ALA A 154 -6.69 15.51 -12.89
N GLU A 155 -8.00 15.49 -12.63
CA GLU A 155 -8.70 14.28 -12.24
C GLU A 155 -8.53 13.29 -13.39
N ASP A 156 -7.78 12.21 -13.14
CA ASP A 156 -7.71 11.09 -14.07
C ASP A 156 -9.05 10.35 -13.93
N HIS A 157 -10.06 10.79 -14.68
CA HIS A 157 -11.35 10.13 -14.79
C HIS A 157 -11.17 8.78 -15.50
N HIS A 158 -10.58 7.79 -14.81
CA HIS A 158 -10.81 6.40 -15.15
C HIS A 158 -12.23 6.06 -14.71
N HIS A 159 -13.20 6.32 -15.59
CA HIS A 159 -14.50 5.68 -15.53
C HIS A 159 -14.28 4.17 -15.64
N HIS A 160 -14.34 3.48 -14.50
CA HIS A 160 -14.77 2.09 -14.51
C HIS A 160 -16.26 2.12 -14.87
N GLU A 161 -16.57 1.93 -16.15
CA GLU A 161 -17.88 1.41 -16.53
C GLU A 161 -18.03 0.04 -15.87
N GLU A 162 -18.77 -0.01 -14.76
CA GLU A 162 -19.34 -1.25 -14.28
C GLU A 162 -20.27 -1.77 -15.39
N ALA A 163 -19.89 -2.89 -16.00
CA ALA A 163 -20.76 -3.61 -16.91
C ALA A 163 -21.95 -4.13 -16.10
N ASP A 164 -23.08 -3.46 -16.25
CA ASP A 164 -24.39 -3.83 -15.75
C ASP A 164 -24.85 -5.12 -16.47
N HIS A 165 -24.40 -6.28 -16.01
CA HIS A 165 -24.98 -7.56 -16.38
C HIS A 165 -26.29 -7.75 -15.62
N HIS A 166 -27.34 -7.13 -16.15
CA HIS A 166 -28.72 -7.48 -15.82
C HIS A 166 -28.98 -8.92 -16.28
N HIS A 167 -29.03 -9.83 -15.30
CA HIS A 167 -29.67 -11.13 -15.42
C HIS A 167 -31.17 -10.89 -15.43
N ALA A 168 -31.82 -11.15 -16.56
CA ALA A 168 -33.27 -11.20 -16.67
C ALA A 168 -33.66 -12.65 -16.96
N ASP A 169 -33.99 -13.38 -15.89
CA ASP A 169 -34.85 -14.55 -15.96
C ASP A 169 -36.25 -14.11 -15.49
N GLU A 170 -37.26 -14.32 -16.33
CA GLU A 170 -38.52 -15.00 -16.00
C GLU A 170 -39.52 -14.92 -17.19
N GLU A 171 -39.88 -16.11 -17.69
CA GLU A 171 -41.20 -16.64 -18.12
C GLU A 171 -42.15 -15.77 -19.00
N GLU A 172 -42.90 -16.25 -20.01
CA GLU A 172 -43.58 -17.54 -20.22
C GLU A 172 -44.21 -17.60 -21.64
N HIS A 173 -44.65 -18.82 -22.02
CA HIS A 173 -45.80 -19.16 -22.88
C HIS A 173 -45.65 -19.61 -24.37
N SER A 174 -45.78 -20.94 -24.52
CA SER A 174 -46.76 -21.66 -25.36
C SER A 174 -46.64 -21.62 -26.89
N HIS A 175 -46.34 -22.79 -27.49
CA HIS A 175 -47.36 -23.52 -28.28
C HIS A 175 -46.99 -24.99 -28.54
N HIS A 176 -48.01 -25.84 -28.38
CA HIS A 176 -48.08 -27.28 -28.65
C HIS A 176 -47.81 -27.66 -30.12
N HIS A 177 -47.21 -28.84 -30.33
CA HIS A 177 -47.88 -29.89 -31.10
C HIS A 177 -47.32 -31.30 -30.77
N GLU A 178 -48.24 -32.23 -30.52
CA GLU A 178 -48.04 -33.67 -30.38
C GLU A 178 -47.51 -34.33 -31.66
N GLU A 179 -46.67 -35.36 -31.51
CA GLU A 179 -46.94 -36.70 -32.05
C GLU A 179 -46.08 -37.77 -31.32
N ALA A 180 -46.70 -38.90 -31.00
CA ALA A 180 -46.14 -40.03 -30.24
C ALA A 180 -45.83 -41.24 -31.18
N PRO A 181 -45.46 -42.46 -30.68
CA PRO A 181 -44.08 -42.90 -30.55
C PRO A 181 -43.78 -44.20 -31.35
N ALA A 182 -42.50 -44.59 -31.44
CA ALA A 182 -42.12 -45.96 -31.82
C ALA A 182 -40.98 -46.48 -30.94
N ALA A 183 -41.21 -47.68 -30.40
CA ALA A 183 -40.44 -48.36 -29.37
C ALA A 183 -39.25 -49.18 -29.89
N ALA A 184 -38.35 -49.52 -28.96
CA ALA A 184 -37.47 -50.71 -28.84
C ALA A 184 -36.04 -50.28 -28.46
N ALA A 185 -35.22 -51.01 -27.70
CA ALA A 185 -35.33 -52.09 -26.74
C ALA A 185 -33.89 -52.30 -26.23
N ALA A 186 -33.74 -52.68 -24.96
CA ALA A 186 -32.65 -53.45 -24.35
C ALA A 186 -31.18 -52.99 -24.54
N ALA A 187 -30.50 -52.70 -23.42
CA ALA A 187 -29.63 -53.69 -22.76
C ALA A 187 -29.15 -53.15 -21.41
N VAL A 188 -29.41 -53.96 -20.38
CA VAL A 188 -28.74 -53.96 -19.07
C VAL A 188 -27.68 -55.04 -19.16
N ASP A 189 -26.49 -54.76 -18.64
CA ASP A 189 -25.55 -55.71 -17.99
C ASP A 189 -24.62 -54.78 -17.19
N ASP A 190 -24.81 -54.60 -15.89
CA ASP A 190 -24.46 -55.47 -14.74
C ASP A 190 -22.96 -55.73 -14.55
N ASP A 191 -22.61 -55.72 -13.25
CA ASP A 191 -21.41 -56.18 -12.55
C ASP A 191 -20.20 -55.22 -12.51
N ASP A 192 -19.92 -54.47 -11.43
CA ASP A 192 -19.80 -54.77 -9.99
C ASP A 192 -18.40 -55.32 -9.58
N GLU A 193 -17.99 -54.86 -8.40
CA GLU A 193 -16.90 -55.35 -7.52
C GLU A 193 -15.42 -54.89 -7.68
N LEU A 194 -14.98 -54.23 -6.58
CA LEU A 194 -13.65 -54.05 -5.96
C LEU A 194 -12.79 -52.82 -6.28
#